data_AF-A0A5B2U2T7-F1
#
_entry.id   AF-A0A5B2U2T7-F1
#
_cell.length_a   1.000
_cell.length_b   1.000
_cell.length_c   1.000
_cell.angle_alpha   90.00
_cell.angle_beta   90.00
_cell.angle_gamma   90.00
#
_symmetry.space_group_name_H-M   'P 1'
#
loop_
_entity.id
_entity.type
_entity.pdbx_description
1 polymer ?
#
loop_
_entity_poly.entity_id
_entity_poly.type
_entity_poly.pdbx_seq_one_letter_code
_entity_poly.pdbx_strand_id
1 'polypeptide(L)'
;MKKQLLLFAFSALALTSCKDDNLEAYDMEIMKGDWKEVKREVISGKDNKTVLYTETLTGCATKNTLFLRTDYYVSYTAYTGTGADCTPSPKTEGRYTYDADSKVIGIKFGEGEEESPITYRVDMLTGKDFRLAQKSGLFDMDGDKIPDIPYVTYKR
;
A
#
# COMPACT_ATOMS: atom_id res chain seq x y z
N MET A 1 -43.99 50.47 11.63
CA MET A 1 -43.25 49.62 10.69
C MET A 1 -41.88 50.24 10.44
N LYS A 2 -40.80 49.68 11.01
CA LYS A 2 -39.43 50.11 10.70
C LYS A 2 -38.41 49.04 11.14
N LYS A 3 -37.73 48.50 10.13
CA LYS A 3 -36.34 48.03 10.07
C LYS A 3 -35.92 46.90 11.02
N GLN A 4 -35.99 45.69 10.48
CA GLN A 4 -35.15 44.53 10.82
C GLN A 4 -33.67 44.95 10.69
N LEU A 5 -32.87 44.77 11.74
CA LEU A 5 -31.41 44.89 11.66
C LEU A 5 -30.83 43.48 11.84
N LEU A 6 -30.25 42.98 10.76
CA LEU A 6 -29.63 41.67 10.62
C LEU A 6 -28.25 41.61 11.31
N LEU A 7 -27.98 40.41 11.84
CA LEU A 7 -26.72 39.67 11.96
C LEU A 7 -25.49 40.33 12.57
N PHE A 8 -25.03 39.71 13.67
CA PHE A 8 -23.67 39.18 13.74
C PHE A 8 -23.68 37.83 14.46
N ALA A 9 -23.90 36.75 13.72
CA ALA A 9 -23.47 35.44 14.16
C ALA A 9 -22.05 35.24 13.62
N PHE A 10 -21.04 35.62 14.42
CA PHE A 10 -19.68 35.14 14.22
C PHE A 10 -19.64 33.67 14.63
N SER A 11 -20.11 32.80 13.74
CA SER A 11 -19.62 31.42 13.73
C SER A 11 -18.16 31.49 13.26
N ALA A 12 -17.26 31.75 14.21
CA ALA A 12 -15.92 31.19 14.15
C ALA A 12 -16.10 29.67 14.20
N LEU A 13 -16.45 29.10 13.05
CA LEU A 13 -16.23 27.69 12.77
C LEU A 13 -14.76 27.48 13.06
N ALA A 14 -14.53 26.77 14.16
CA ALA A 14 -13.24 26.35 14.58
C ALA A 14 -12.59 25.67 13.36
N LEU A 15 -11.59 26.32 12.79
CA LEU A 15 -10.62 25.73 11.88
C LEU A 15 -9.77 24.77 12.73
N THR A 16 -10.39 23.74 13.29
CA THR A 16 -9.69 22.63 13.89
C THR A 16 -9.11 21.83 12.74
N SER A 17 -7.88 22.17 12.36
CA SER A 17 -6.94 21.25 11.72
C SER A 17 -7.48 20.55 10.48
N CYS A 18 -7.47 21.23 9.33
CA CYS A 18 -7.44 20.55 8.03
C CYS A 18 -6.09 19.82 7.92
N LYS A 19 -5.96 18.67 8.59
CA LYS A 19 -5.12 17.61 8.03
C LYS A 19 -5.73 17.25 6.68
N ASP A 20 -4.87 16.85 5.77
CA ASP A 20 -5.22 16.55 4.38
C ASP A 20 -6.01 15.23 4.26
N ASP A 21 -7.04 15.06 5.10
CA ASP A 21 -7.91 13.89 5.19
C ASP A 21 -8.60 13.62 3.83
N ASN A 22 -8.68 14.63 2.96
CA ASN A 22 -9.17 14.52 1.60
C ASN A 22 -8.21 13.71 0.71
N LEU A 23 -6.90 13.91 0.80
CA LEU A 23 -5.93 13.14 0.01
C LEU A 23 -5.84 11.68 0.49
N GLU A 24 -5.86 11.46 1.82
CA GLU A 24 -5.84 10.11 2.36
C GLU A 24 -7.08 9.32 1.91
N ALA A 25 -8.27 9.88 2.09
CA ALA A 25 -9.51 9.25 1.66
C ALA A 25 -9.52 8.99 0.13
N TYR A 26 -9.05 9.95 -0.68
CA TYR A 26 -8.97 9.78 -2.13
C TYR A 26 -8.03 8.63 -2.55
N ASP A 27 -6.84 8.56 -1.97
CA ASP A 27 -5.89 7.49 -2.26
C ASP A 27 -6.40 6.14 -1.77
N MET A 28 -7.00 6.08 -0.58
CA MET A 28 -7.63 4.86 -0.05
C MET A 28 -8.79 4.39 -0.94
N GLU A 29 -9.56 5.32 -1.52
CA GLU A 29 -10.60 5.01 -2.50
C GLU A 29 -10.04 4.46 -3.81
N ILE A 30 -8.83 4.87 -4.23
CA ILE A 30 -8.13 4.25 -5.36
C ILE A 30 -7.57 2.88 -4.97
N MET A 31 -6.95 2.76 -3.79
CA MET A 31 -6.33 1.53 -3.27
C MET A 31 -7.33 0.42 -2.98
N LYS A 32 -8.59 0.72 -2.68
CA LYS A 32 -9.55 -0.31 -2.29
C LYS A 32 -9.78 -1.35 -3.40
N GLY A 33 -10.06 -2.58 -2.96
CA GLY A 33 -10.36 -3.71 -3.85
C GLY A 33 -9.17 -4.63 -4.05
N ASP A 34 -9.31 -5.50 -5.06
CA ASP A 34 -8.36 -6.55 -5.40
C ASP A 34 -7.24 -6.06 -6.32
N TRP A 35 -6.02 -6.42 -5.96
CA TRP A 35 -4.78 -6.11 -6.66
C TRP A 35 -4.03 -7.40 -6.95
N LYS A 36 -3.92 -7.77 -8.23
CA LYS A 36 -3.20 -8.96 -8.66
C LYS A 36 -1.71 -8.68 -8.65
N GLU A 37 -0.94 -9.50 -7.94
CA GLU A 37 0.51 -9.41 -7.97
C GLU A 37 1.03 -9.85 -9.34
N VAL A 38 1.92 -9.07 -9.95
CA VAL A 38 2.44 -9.38 -11.30
C VAL A 38 3.96 -9.50 -11.35
N LYS A 39 4.67 -8.81 -10.46
CA LYS A 39 6.13 -8.71 -10.54
C LYS A 39 6.75 -8.35 -9.19
N ARG A 40 7.88 -8.97 -8.87
CA ARG A 40 8.79 -8.57 -7.80
C ARG A 40 10.12 -8.15 -8.41
N GLU A 41 10.72 -7.10 -7.86
CA GLU A 41 12.03 -6.59 -8.32
C GLU A 41 12.90 -6.28 -7.11
N VAL A 42 14.22 -6.34 -7.30
CA VAL A 42 15.20 -5.73 -6.39
C VAL A 42 15.94 -4.68 -7.19
N ILE A 43 15.92 -3.44 -6.70
CA ILE A 43 16.53 -2.28 -7.35
C ILE A 43 17.67 -1.78 -6.48
N SER A 44 18.80 -1.48 -7.11
CA SER A 44 20.01 -1.01 -6.44
C SER A 44 19.73 0.24 -5.60
N GLY A 45 20.12 0.22 -4.33
CA GLY A 45 20.02 1.37 -3.45
C GLY A 45 20.95 2.53 -3.84
N LYS A 46 22.03 2.21 -4.58
CA LYS A 46 23.06 3.18 -5.00
C LYS A 46 22.53 4.25 -5.94
N ASP A 47 21.70 3.87 -6.89
CA ASP A 47 21.16 4.77 -7.91
C ASP A 47 19.62 4.78 -8.00
N ASN A 48 18.95 3.91 -7.24
CA ASN A 48 17.50 3.71 -7.22
C ASN A 48 16.89 3.43 -8.60
N LYS A 49 17.67 2.87 -9.53
CA LYS A 49 17.28 2.67 -10.94
C LYS A 49 17.73 1.32 -11.49
N THR A 50 18.93 0.87 -11.17
CA THR A 50 19.49 -0.37 -11.70
C THR A 50 18.73 -1.56 -11.12
N VAL A 51 18.09 -2.35 -11.98
CA VAL A 51 17.38 -3.57 -11.58
C VAL A 51 18.39 -4.70 -11.43
N LEU A 52 18.55 -5.17 -10.19
CA LEU A 52 19.46 -6.26 -9.84
C LEU A 52 18.79 -7.63 -10.00
N TYR A 53 17.48 -7.70 -9.74
CA TYR A 53 16.69 -8.91 -9.88
C TYR A 53 15.26 -8.60 -10.33
N THR A 54 14.67 -9.51 -11.10
CA THR A 54 13.26 -9.48 -11.48
C THR A 54 12.67 -10.87 -11.44
N GLU A 55 11.56 -11.01 -10.74
CA GLU A 55 10.69 -12.18 -10.76
C GLU A 55 9.35 -11.77 -11.38
N THR A 56 9.03 -12.33 -12.54
CA THR A 56 7.66 -12.27 -13.07
C THR A 56 6.91 -13.48 -12.55
N LEU A 57 5.74 -13.26 -11.94
CA LEU A 57 4.97 -14.37 -11.39
C LEU A 57 4.46 -15.28 -12.51
N THR A 58 4.58 -16.59 -12.30
CA THR A 58 4.13 -17.63 -13.24
C THR A 58 3.32 -18.70 -12.51
N GLY A 59 2.66 -19.59 -13.26
CA GLY A 59 1.85 -20.66 -12.68
C GLY A 59 0.72 -20.12 -11.78
N CYS A 60 0.46 -20.79 -10.66
CA CYS A 60 -0.61 -20.42 -9.74
C CYS A 60 -0.37 -19.07 -9.05
N ALA A 61 0.88 -18.66 -8.88
CA ALA A 61 1.21 -17.38 -8.26
C ALA A 61 0.65 -16.17 -9.04
N THR A 62 0.33 -16.32 -10.33
CA THR A 62 -0.36 -15.29 -11.13
C THR A 62 -1.77 -14.93 -10.61
N LYS A 63 -2.33 -15.76 -9.71
CA LYS A 63 -3.61 -15.54 -9.04
C LYS A 63 -3.46 -14.88 -7.67
N ASN A 64 -2.22 -14.67 -7.20
CA ASN A 64 -1.97 -14.02 -5.91
C ASN A 64 -2.61 -12.63 -5.89
N THR A 65 -3.33 -12.33 -4.82
CA THR A 65 -4.13 -11.11 -4.71
C THR A 65 -3.92 -10.44 -3.35
N LEU A 66 -3.59 -9.16 -3.39
CA LEU A 66 -3.65 -8.24 -2.25
C LEU A 66 -5.00 -7.54 -2.28
N PHE A 67 -5.71 -7.49 -1.16
CA PHE A 67 -6.99 -6.82 -1.06
C PHE A 67 -6.97 -5.81 0.09
N LEU A 68 -7.38 -4.57 -0.21
CA LEU A 68 -7.45 -3.48 0.76
C LEU A 68 -8.88 -2.92 0.84
N ARG A 69 -9.27 -2.48 2.04
CA ARG A 69 -10.51 -1.72 2.27
C ARG A 69 -10.20 -0.35 2.85
N THR A 70 -11.16 0.55 2.77
CA THR A 70 -11.02 1.92 3.30
C THR A 70 -11.13 2.01 4.83
N ASP A 71 -11.48 0.92 5.51
CA ASP A 71 -11.46 0.83 6.98
C ASP A 71 -10.16 0.18 7.50
N TYR A 72 -9.06 0.33 6.76
CA TYR A 72 -7.72 -0.14 7.14
C TYR A 72 -7.56 -1.66 7.23
N TYR A 73 -8.50 -2.43 6.68
CA TYR A 73 -8.35 -3.88 6.54
C TYR A 73 -7.47 -4.21 5.32
N VAL A 74 -6.58 -5.18 5.49
CA VAL A 74 -5.76 -5.76 4.41
C VAL A 74 -5.80 -7.28 4.48
N SER A 75 -5.72 -7.90 3.32
CA SER A 75 -5.49 -9.34 3.24
C SER A 75 -4.69 -9.72 2.00
N TYR A 76 -4.02 -10.86 2.08
CA TYR A 76 -3.30 -11.45 0.97
C TYR A 76 -3.72 -12.91 0.81
N THR A 77 -4.01 -13.29 -0.43
CA THR A 77 -4.35 -14.67 -0.80
C THR A 77 -3.31 -15.18 -1.77
N ALA A 78 -2.47 -16.10 -1.31
CA ALA A 78 -1.55 -16.83 -2.18
C ALA A 78 -2.27 -18.02 -2.85
N TYR A 79 -1.85 -18.39 -4.05
CA TYR A 79 -2.30 -19.60 -4.73
C TYR A 79 -1.13 -20.55 -4.96
N THR A 80 -1.35 -21.81 -4.63
CA THR A 80 -0.37 -22.90 -4.76
C THR A 80 -0.92 -24.00 -5.66
N GLY A 81 -0.06 -24.96 -6.04
CA GLY A 81 -0.39 -26.03 -6.97
C GLY A 81 0.26 -25.85 -8.34
N THR A 82 -0.19 -26.65 -9.31
CA THR A 82 0.37 -26.68 -10.67
C THR A 82 -0.72 -26.84 -11.72
N GLY A 83 -0.60 -26.12 -12.85
CA GLY A 83 -1.54 -26.26 -13.96
C GLY A 83 -2.97 -25.85 -13.60
N ALA A 84 -3.92 -26.76 -13.81
CA ALA A 84 -5.33 -26.53 -13.50
C ALA A 84 -5.65 -26.57 -12.00
N ASP A 85 -4.79 -27.21 -11.19
CA ASP A 85 -5.03 -27.48 -9.77
C ASP A 85 -4.58 -26.34 -8.86
N CYS A 86 -4.75 -25.10 -9.30
CA CYS A 86 -4.41 -23.94 -8.47
C CYS A 86 -5.45 -23.75 -7.36
N THR A 87 -5.02 -23.91 -6.11
CA THR A 87 -5.85 -23.74 -4.93
C THR A 87 -5.41 -22.54 -4.10
N PRO A 88 -6.33 -21.74 -3.54
CA PRO A 88 -5.97 -20.68 -2.61
C PRO A 88 -5.40 -21.30 -1.32
N SER A 89 -4.30 -20.75 -0.85
CA SER A 89 -3.81 -20.96 0.52
C SER A 89 -4.72 -20.23 1.51
N PRO A 90 -4.69 -20.59 2.80
CA PRO A 90 -5.41 -19.85 3.83
C PRO A 90 -5.13 -18.34 3.72
N LYS A 91 -6.21 -17.56 3.74
CA LYS A 91 -6.15 -16.11 3.62
C LYS A 91 -5.36 -15.54 4.78
N THR A 92 -4.36 -14.71 4.48
CA THR A 92 -3.60 -13.97 5.49
C THR A 92 -4.24 -12.60 5.65
N GLU A 93 -4.75 -12.29 6.84
CA GLU A 93 -5.53 -11.08 7.12
C GLU A 93 -4.81 -10.19 8.14
N GLY A 94 -5.17 -8.91 8.16
CA GLY A 94 -4.66 -7.98 9.14
C GLY A 94 -5.09 -6.54 8.91
N ARG A 95 -4.24 -5.60 9.33
CA ARG A 95 -4.50 -4.17 9.29
C ARG A 95 -3.38 -3.45 8.56
N TYR A 96 -3.72 -2.32 7.95
CA TYR A 96 -2.71 -1.40 7.42
C TYR A 96 -2.88 0.01 7.98
N THR A 97 -1.80 0.79 7.93
CA THR A 97 -1.83 2.25 8.11
C THR A 97 -1.45 2.90 6.79
N TYR A 98 -1.94 4.10 6.55
CA TYR A 98 -1.54 4.89 5.38
C TYR A 98 -1.36 6.34 5.78
N ASP A 99 -0.28 6.95 5.29
CA ASP A 99 0.02 8.36 5.45
C ASP A 99 0.14 8.96 4.05
N ALA A 100 -0.85 9.80 3.68
CA ALA A 100 -0.98 10.33 2.33
C ALA A 100 0.08 11.39 1.99
N ASP A 101 0.64 12.06 3.00
CA ASP A 101 1.66 13.10 2.83
C ASP A 101 3.01 12.47 2.45
N SER A 102 3.40 11.44 3.19
CA SER A 102 4.64 10.70 2.99
C SER A 102 4.52 9.54 1.99
N LYS A 103 3.29 9.23 1.56
CA LYS A 103 2.95 8.07 0.71
C LYS A 103 3.49 6.77 1.30
N VAL A 104 3.34 6.57 2.61
CA VAL A 104 3.81 5.38 3.31
C VAL A 104 2.63 4.51 3.74
N ILE A 105 2.68 3.23 3.38
CA ILE A 105 1.74 2.21 3.86
C ILE A 105 2.47 1.24 4.79
N GLY A 106 1.94 1.02 5.99
CA GLY A 106 2.41 0.00 6.92
C GLY A 106 1.45 -1.18 6.91
N ILE A 107 1.90 -2.37 6.54
CA ILE A 107 1.07 -3.58 6.46
C ILE A 107 1.46 -4.53 7.58
N LYS A 108 0.48 -4.96 8.38
CA LYS A 108 0.64 -5.96 9.42
C LYS A 108 -0.37 -7.08 9.22
N PHE A 109 0.14 -8.29 9.08
CA PHE A 109 -0.67 -9.51 9.05
C PHE A 109 -0.72 -10.16 10.43
N GLY A 110 -1.84 -10.79 10.78
CA GLY A 110 -2.09 -11.37 12.09
C GLY A 110 -2.58 -10.37 13.15
N GLU A 111 -3.02 -10.90 14.29
CA GLU A 111 -3.70 -10.12 15.36
C GLU A 111 -2.84 -9.87 16.62
N GLY A 112 -1.54 -10.22 16.62
CA GLY A 112 -0.67 -10.04 17.78
C GLY A 112 0.04 -8.69 17.80
N GLU A 113 0.24 -8.06 18.98
CA GLU A 113 0.95 -6.77 19.11
C GLU A 113 2.46 -6.85 18.83
N GLU A 114 3.05 -8.06 18.86
CA GLU A 114 4.52 -8.22 18.88
C GLU A 114 5.21 -8.00 17.53
N GLU A 115 4.52 -8.19 16.40
CA GLU A 115 5.13 -7.95 15.09
C GLU A 115 4.95 -6.49 14.63
N SER A 116 6.06 -5.83 14.31
CA SER A 116 6.05 -4.50 13.71
C SER A 116 5.52 -4.59 12.27
N PRO A 117 4.71 -3.62 11.81
CA PRO A 117 4.26 -3.59 10.41
C PRO A 117 5.46 -3.50 9.46
N ILE A 118 5.38 -4.21 8.34
CA ILE A 118 6.31 -3.99 7.23
C ILE A 118 5.89 -2.68 6.54
N THR A 119 6.83 -1.75 6.41
CA THR A 119 6.55 -0.44 5.83
C THR A 119 7.00 -0.36 4.38
N TYR A 120 6.18 0.28 3.55
CA TYR A 120 6.42 0.49 2.14
C TYR A 120 6.18 1.95 1.77
N ARG A 121 6.98 2.49 0.85
CA ARG A 121 6.62 3.67 0.07
C ARG A 121 5.69 3.23 -1.06
N VAL A 122 4.58 3.92 -1.22
CA VAL A 122 3.73 3.83 -2.41
C VAL A 122 4.42 4.59 -3.53
N ASP A 123 5.08 3.86 -4.43
CA ASP A 123 5.87 4.40 -5.54
C ASP A 123 4.98 4.78 -6.72
N MET A 124 3.87 4.07 -6.90
CA MET A 124 2.86 4.34 -7.91
C MET A 124 1.50 3.88 -7.40
N LEU A 125 0.48 4.75 -7.53
CA LEU A 125 -0.92 4.43 -7.25
C LEU A 125 -1.80 5.09 -8.30
N THR A 126 -2.40 4.28 -9.16
CA THR A 126 -3.36 4.71 -10.18
C THR A 126 -4.58 3.81 -10.15
N GLY A 127 -5.55 4.07 -11.04
CA GLY A 127 -6.68 3.17 -11.19
C GLY A 127 -6.35 1.78 -11.77
N LYS A 128 -5.10 1.48 -12.12
CA LYS A 128 -4.67 0.22 -12.75
C LYS A 128 -3.35 -0.33 -12.23
N ASP A 129 -2.51 0.51 -11.65
CA ASP A 129 -1.16 0.15 -11.23
C ASP A 129 -0.96 0.54 -9.75
N PHE A 130 -0.43 -0.40 -8.99
CA PHE A 130 -0.06 -0.18 -7.60
C PHE A 130 1.32 -0.78 -7.35
N ARG A 131 2.30 0.06 -6.98
CA ARG A 131 3.69 -0.36 -6.79
C ARG A 131 4.17 0.06 -5.42
N LEU A 132 4.70 -0.90 -4.68
CA LEU A 132 5.21 -0.73 -3.33
C LEU A 132 6.72 -0.94 -3.31
N ALA A 133 7.44 -0.04 -2.63
CA ALA A 133 8.87 -0.14 -2.38
C ALA A 133 9.09 -0.35 -0.88
N GLN A 134 9.69 -1.46 -0.48
CA GLN A 134 9.89 -1.78 0.93
C GLN A 134 10.88 -0.80 1.58
N LYS A 135 10.63 -0.41 2.84
CA LYS A 135 11.47 0.55 3.59
C LYS A 135 12.26 -0.08 4.74
N SER A 136 11.89 -1.29 5.16
CA SER A 136 12.47 -1.98 6.33
C SER A 136 12.95 -3.38 5.96
N GLY A 137 13.97 -3.91 6.64
CA GLY A 137 14.50 -5.26 6.36
C GLY A 137 15.17 -5.36 4.98
N LEU A 138 15.83 -4.28 4.55
CA LEU A 138 16.58 -4.23 3.30
C LEU A 138 17.86 -5.08 3.41
N PHE A 139 18.38 -5.51 2.27
CA PHE A 139 19.58 -6.33 2.16
C PHE A 139 20.44 -5.85 0.99
N ASP A 140 21.72 -6.19 1.02
CA ASP A 140 22.69 -5.87 -0.03
C ASP A 140 22.85 -7.10 -0.93
N MET A 141 22.28 -7.05 -2.13
CA MET A 141 22.26 -8.16 -3.08
C MET A 141 23.55 -8.22 -3.92
N ASP A 142 24.12 -7.06 -4.28
CA ASP A 142 25.28 -6.97 -5.18
C ASP A 142 26.63 -6.80 -4.46
N GLY A 143 26.61 -6.64 -3.15
CA GLY A 143 27.78 -6.57 -2.28
C GLY A 143 28.45 -5.19 -2.22
N ASP A 144 27.77 -4.12 -2.65
CA ASP A 144 28.32 -2.77 -2.69
C ASP A 144 28.23 -2.01 -1.34
N LYS A 145 27.64 -2.63 -0.32
CA LYS A 145 27.38 -2.13 1.03
C LYS A 145 26.30 -1.03 1.12
N ILE A 146 25.51 -0.85 0.07
CA ILE A 146 24.34 0.02 0.05
C ILE A 146 23.10 -0.90 0.02
N PRO A 147 22.15 -0.77 0.96
CA PRO A 147 20.97 -1.64 0.97
C PRO A 147 20.10 -1.45 -0.28
N ASP A 148 19.73 -2.55 -0.92
CA ASP A 148 18.85 -2.58 -2.08
C ASP A 148 17.39 -2.62 -1.68
N ILE A 149 16.53 -2.22 -2.62
CA ILE A 149 15.11 -1.98 -2.36
C ILE A 149 14.26 -3.04 -3.06
N PRO A 150 13.58 -3.91 -2.32
CA PRO A 150 12.53 -4.77 -2.86
C PRO A 150 11.31 -3.97 -3.30
N TYR A 151 10.79 -4.29 -4.48
CA TYR A 151 9.54 -3.77 -5.01
C TYR A 151 8.56 -4.91 -5.27
N VAL A 152 7.28 -4.64 -5.03
CA VAL A 152 6.17 -5.49 -5.50
C VAL A 152 5.25 -4.64 -6.36
N THR A 153 4.91 -5.14 -7.54
CA THR A 153 3.99 -4.50 -8.47
C THR A 153 2.71 -5.30 -8.57
N TYR A 154 1.60 -4.59 -8.44
CA TYR A 154 0.25 -5.12 -8.60
C TYR A 154 -0.51 -4.39 -9.71
N LYS A 155 -1.50 -5.06 -10.28
CA LYS A 155 -2.40 -4.52 -11.30
C LYS A 155 -3.85 -4.93 -11.08
N ARG A 156 -4.78 -4.17 -11.66
CA ARG A 156 -6.21 -4.51 -11.75
C ARG A 156 -6.80 -4.24 -13.12
#